data_AF-I0IYR6-F1
#
_entry.id   AF-I0IYR6-F1
#
_cell.length_a   1.000
_cell.length_b   1.000
_cell.length_c   1.000
_cell.angle_alpha   90.00
_cell.angle_beta   90.00
_cell.angle_gamma   90.00
#
_symmetry.space_group_name_H-M   'P 1'
#
loop_
_entity.id
_entity.type
_entity.pdbx_description
1 polymer ?
#
loop_
_entity_poly.entity_id
_entity_poly.type
_entity_poly.pdbx_seq_one_letter_code
_entity_poly.pdbx_strand_id
1 'polypeptide(L)'
;DIVDSAITLQYLMRFMLAKKPASLKTVVLLDKPSGRKVEVLVDYPVITIPHAFVIGYGMDSAESYRELRDICVLKKEYYEKPESKV
;
A
#
# COMPACT_ATOMS: atom_id res chain seq x y z
N ASP A 1 -3.87 -3.76 -3.90
CA ASP A 1 -2.99 -2.70 -4.40
C ASP A 1 -1.65 -2.73 -3.65
N ILE A 2 -1.58 -2.19 -2.44
CA ILE A 2 -0.33 -1.97 -1.72
C ILE A 2 -0.50 -2.25 -0.22
N VAL A 3 0.52 -2.83 0.39
CA VAL A 3 0.59 -2.98 1.86
C VAL A 3 1.80 -2.24 2.41
N ASP A 4 1.52 -1.24 3.24
CA ASP A 4 2.53 -0.42 3.91
C ASP A 4 2.54 -0.70 5.42
N SER A 5 1.70 0.01 6.18
CA SER A 5 1.56 -0.19 7.64
C SER A 5 0.95 -1.54 8.05
N ALA A 6 0.31 -2.24 7.12
CA ALA A 6 -0.46 -3.47 7.29
C ALA A 6 -1.69 -3.39 8.23
N ILE A 7 -2.04 -2.21 8.78
CA ILE A 7 -3.20 -2.03 9.66
C ILE A 7 -4.51 -2.39 8.95
N THR A 8 -4.71 -1.85 7.74
CA THR A 8 -5.91 -2.13 6.92
C THR A 8 -6.02 -3.61 6.60
N LEU A 9 -4.93 -4.24 6.17
CA LEU A 9 -4.93 -5.66 5.83
C LEU A 9 -5.23 -6.54 7.06
N GLN A 10 -4.64 -6.23 8.21
CA GLN A 10 -4.91 -6.95 9.45
C GLN A 10 -6.40 -6.88 9.82
N TYR A 11 -7.02 -5.71 9.73
CA TYR A 11 -8.44 -5.53 9.98
C TYR A 11 -9.29 -6.39 9.03
N LEU A 12 -9.01 -6.33 7.73
CA LEU A 12 -9.74 -7.10 6.72
C LEU A 12 -9.56 -8.62 6.94
N MET A 13 -8.35 -9.08 7.24
CA MET A 13 -8.11 -10.49 7.52
C MET A 13 -8.89 -10.96 8.75
N ARG A 14 -8.90 -10.19 9.86
CA ARG A 14 -9.70 -10.51 11.04
C ARG A 14 -11.19 -10.57 10.73
N PHE A 15 -11.69 -9.58 9.98
CA PHE A 15 -13.09 -9.54 9.54
C PHE A 15 -13.48 -10.74 8.70
N MET A 16 -12.63 -11.15 7.75
CA MET A 16 -12.88 -12.31 6.90
C MET A 16 -12.77 -13.62 7.67
N LEU A 17 -11.77 -13.79 8.54
CA LEU A 17 -11.61 -14.99 9.38
C LEU A 17 -12.80 -15.19 10.33
N ALA A 18 -13.41 -14.12 10.83
CA ALA A 18 -14.62 -14.21 11.66
C ALA A 18 -15.80 -14.87 10.94
N LYS A 19 -15.83 -14.84 9.61
CA LYS A 19 -16.84 -15.51 8.77
C LYS A 19 -16.54 -17.00 8.53
N LYS A 20 -15.45 -17.54 9.07
CA LYS A 20 -15.02 -18.94 8.96
C LYS A 20 -14.93 -19.43 7.50
N PRO A 21 -14.16 -18.75 6.62
CA PRO A 21 -13.94 -19.23 5.27
C PRO A 21 -13.16 -20.55 5.31
N ALA A 22 -13.34 -21.41 4.30
CA ALA A 22 -12.57 -22.66 4.18
C ALA A 22 -11.05 -22.40 4.06
N SER A 23 -10.67 -21.28 3.44
CA SER A 23 -9.30 -20.78 3.40
C SER A 23 -9.29 -19.26 3.23
N LEU A 24 -8.20 -18.62 3.66
CA LEU A 24 -7.96 -17.20 3.42
C LEU A 24 -6.49 -17.02 3.01
N LYS A 25 -6.27 -16.33 1.88
CA LYS A 25 -4.96 -16.02 1.33
C LYS A 25 -4.94 -14.57 0.83
N THR A 26 -3.77 -13.96 0.82
CA THR A 26 -3.57 -12.57 0.45
C THR A 26 -2.65 -12.45 -0.76
N VAL A 27 -3.06 -11.65 -1.75
CA VAL A 27 -2.24 -11.28 -2.91
C VAL A 27 -2.17 -9.77 -2.95
N VAL A 28 -0.96 -9.22 -3.06
CA VAL A 28 -0.75 -7.77 -3.08
C VAL A 28 0.24 -7.43 -4.19
N LEU A 29 -0.07 -6.37 -4.94
CA LEU A 29 0.79 -5.96 -6.05
C LEU A 29 2.11 -5.40 -5.52
N LEU A 30 2.03 -4.47 -4.57
CA LEU A 30 3.20 -3.85 -3.94
C LEU A 30 3.24 -4.15 -2.45
N ASP A 31 4.41 -4.59 -1.97
CA ASP A 31 4.66 -4.79 -0.56
C ASP A 31 5.79 -3.89 -0.05
N LYS A 32 5.56 -3.18 1.06
CA LYS A 32 6.52 -2.32 1.76
C LYS A 32 6.77 -2.82 3.19
N PRO A 33 7.62 -3.84 3.40
CA PRO A 33 7.91 -4.36 4.73
C PRO A 33 8.50 -3.31 5.69
N SER A 34 9.22 -2.32 5.18
CA SER A 34 9.84 -1.27 6.01
C SER A 34 8.84 -0.35 6.72
N GLY A 35 7.59 -0.27 6.23
CA GLY A 35 6.56 0.60 6.81
C GLY A 35 5.63 -0.10 7.81
N ARG A 36 5.87 -1.39 8.11
CA ARG A 36 5.00 -2.20 8.96
C ARG A 36 4.85 -1.59 10.35
N LYS A 37 3.59 -1.45 10.80
CA LYS A 37 3.24 -1.14 12.19
C LYS A 37 2.68 -2.34 12.93
N VAL A 38 2.24 -3.35 12.19
CA VAL A 38 1.73 -4.62 12.71
C VAL A 38 2.26 -5.76 11.85
N GLU A 39 2.49 -6.91 12.46
CA GLU A 39 2.82 -8.11 11.72
C GLU A 39 1.60 -8.66 10.99
N VAL A 40 1.76 -8.86 9.69
CA VAL A 40 0.80 -9.53 8.82
C VAL A 40 1.59 -10.30 7.77
N LEU A 41 1.24 -11.57 7.59
CA LEU A 41 1.75 -12.38 6.49
C LEU A 41 1.03 -12.00 5.19
N VAL A 42 1.81 -11.63 4.19
CA VAL A 42 1.35 -11.50 2.80
C VAL A 42 1.74 -12.79 2.09
N ASP A 43 0.77 -13.59 1.65
CA ASP A 43 1.06 -14.91 1.07
C ASP A 43 1.73 -14.78 -0.31
N TYR A 44 1.27 -13.82 -1.12
CA TYR A 44 1.73 -13.63 -2.49
C TYR A 44 2.01 -12.14 -2.77
N PRO A 45 3.19 -11.63 -2.37
CA PRO A 45 3.65 -10.31 -2.83
C PRO A 45 4.14 -10.41 -4.28
N VAL A 46 3.60 -9.58 -5.18
CA VAL A 46 4.06 -9.54 -6.58
C VAL A 46 5.38 -8.79 -6.68
N ILE A 47 5.50 -7.63 -6.03
CA ILE A 47 6.73 -6.83 -5.98
C ILE A 47 6.95 -6.28 -4.57
N THR A 48 8.13 -6.50 -4.01
CA THR A 48 8.57 -5.84 -2.77
C THR A 48 9.36 -4.59 -3.10
N ILE A 49 8.98 -3.46 -2.51
CA ILE A 49 9.59 -2.15 -2.77
C ILE A 49 10.04 -1.47 -1.47
N PRO A 50 11.06 -0.58 -1.53
CA PRO A 50 11.44 0.24 -0.38
C PRO A 50 10.39 1.30 -0.06
N HIS A 51 10.64 2.08 1.00
CA HIS A 51 9.80 3.20 1.38
C HIS A 51 9.81 4.31 0.31
N ALA A 52 8.78 4.33 -0.54
CA ALA A 52 8.57 5.34 -1.59
C ALA A 52 7.08 5.65 -1.74
N PHE A 53 6.71 6.90 -2.00
CA PHE A 53 5.34 7.25 -2.36
C PHE A 53 5.12 6.90 -3.84
N VAL A 54 4.12 6.04 -4.12
CA VAL A 54 3.87 5.51 -5.47
C VAL A 54 2.50 5.90 -5.98
N ILE A 55 2.40 6.13 -7.29
CA ILE A 55 1.18 6.48 -8.04
C ILE A 55 1.10 5.65 -9.32
N GLY A 56 -0.05 5.68 -10.00
CA GLY A 56 -0.28 4.93 -11.22
C GLY A 56 -0.76 3.51 -10.98
N TYR A 57 -1.21 2.84 -12.03
CA TYR A 57 -1.78 1.50 -11.98
C TYR A 57 -2.86 1.35 -10.89
N GLY A 58 -3.75 2.34 -10.79
CA GLY A 58 -4.83 2.42 -9.80
C GLY A 58 -4.46 3.10 -8.47
N MET A 59 -3.16 3.33 -8.19
CA MET A 59 -2.71 4.10 -7.03
C MET A 59 -2.75 5.59 -7.33
N ASP A 60 -3.08 6.41 -6.33
CA ASP A 60 -3.37 7.83 -6.52
C ASP A 60 -2.64 8.75 -5.53
N SER A 61 -2.61 10.03 -5.89
CA SER A 61 -2.36 11.14 -4.97
C SER A 61 -3.45 12.18 -5.19
N ALA A 62 -4.23 12.48 -4.15
CA ALA A 62 -5.38 13.38 -4.23
C ALA A 62 -6.33 13.03 -5.40
N GLU A 63 -6.65 11.74 -5.54
CA GLU A 63 -7.49 11.18 -6.62
C GLU A 63 -6.94 11.33 -8.05
N SER A 64 -5.72 11.85 -8.21
CA SER A 64 -5.05 11.97 -9.51
C SER A 64 -4.13 10.77 -9.78
N TYR A 65 -3.76 10.58 -11.05
CA TYR A 65 -2.74 9.64 -11.54
C TYR A 65 -3.13 8.16 -11.59
N ARG A 66 -4.36 7.76 -11.22
CA ARG A 66 -4.82 6.36 -11.25
C ARG A 66 -4.72 5.73 -12.63
N GLU A 67 -4.88 6.53 -13.67
CA GLU A 67 -4.95 6.15 -15.09
C GLU A 67 -3.59 5.87 -15.73
N LEU A 68 -2.49 6.24 -15.07
CA LEU A 68 -1.16 5.92 -15.57
C LEU A 68 -0.98 4.40 -15.65
N ARG A 69 -0.48 3.92 -16.79
CA ARG A 69 -0.27 2.48 -17.01
C ARG A 69 0.90 1.93 -16.21
N ASP A 70 1.83 2.81 -15.84
CA ASP A 70 3.05 2.49 -15.12
C ASP A 70 2.92 2.76 -13.62
N ILE A 71 3.72 2.07 -12.82
CA ILE A 71 3.91 2.37 -11.39
C ILE A 71 5.06 3.36 -11.28
N CYS A 72 4.78 4.55 -10.76
CA CYS A 72 5.74 5.64 -10.68
C CYS A 72 5.99 6.08 -9.23
N VAL A 73 7.21 6.52 -8.92
CA VAL A 73 7.52 7.19 -7.64
C VAL A 73 7.20 8.67 -7.78
N LEU A 74 6.32 9.19 -6.92
CA LEU A 74 5.99 10.62 -6.90
C LEU A 74 7.14 11.39 -6.23
N LYS A 75 7.59 12.50 -6.82
CA LYS A 75 8.60 13.36 -6.19
C LYS A 75 7.99 14.04 -4.95
N LYS A 76 8.81 14.17 -3.90
CA LYS A 76 8.43 14.78 -2.61
C LYS A 76 7.77 16.14 -2.74
N GLU A 77 8.27 16.99 -3.63
CA GLU A 77 7.74 18.33 -3.91
C GLU A 77 6.25 18.38 -4.29
N TYR A 78 5.66 17.27 -4.73
CA TYR A 78 4.24 17.19 -5.10
C TYR A 78 3.32 16.79 -3.94
N TYR A 79 3.84 16.35 -2.80
CA TYR A 79 3.01 15.90 -1.66
C TYR A 79 3.49 16.38 -0.28
N GLU A 80 4.74 16.81 -0.16
CA GLU A 80 5.22 17.54 1.01
C GLU A 80 4.87 19.03 0.81
N LYS A 81 4.17 19.63 1.78
CA LYS A 81 3.97 21.08 1.78
C LYS A 81 5.34 21.76 1.88
N PRO A 82 5.61 22.85 1.15
CA PRO A 82 6.82 23.62 1.37
C PRO A 82 6.88 24.01 2.84
N GLU A 83 8.01 23.75 3.50
CA GLU A 83 8.24 24.20 4.86
C GLU A 83 7.99 25.71 4.90
N SER A 84 7.06 26.11 5.76
CA SER A 84 6.83 27.52 6.06
C SER A 84 8.16 28.08 6.56
N LYS A 85 8.86 28.87 5.74
CA LYS A 85 9.99 29.66 6.21
C LYS A 85 9.45 30.64 7.25
N VAL A 86 9.72 30.35 8.52
CA VAL A 86 9.55 31.29 9.63
C VAL A 86 10.60 32.39 9.49
#